data_AF-A0A7Z9XHH8-F1
#
_entry.id   AF-A0A7Z9XHH8-F1
#
_cell.length_a   1.000
_cell.length_b   1.000
_cell.length_c   1.000
_cell.angle_alpha   90.00
_cell.angle_beta   90.00
_cell.angle_gamma   90.00
#
_symmetry.space_group_name_H-M   'P 1'
#
loop_
_entity.id
_entity.type
_entity.pdbx_description
1 polymer ?
#
loop_
_entity_poly.entity_id
_entity_poly.type
_entity_poly.pdbx_seq_one_letter_code
_entity_poly.pdbx_strand_id
1 'polypeptide(L)'
;MSKECVRILLVFSMVFFAAPYAAAHCEIPCGIYDDMMRVNMIAEHITTIEKAMKQIIELEGQKPTNYNQLMRWVINKERHADELQKIVTQYFMTQRIKPDMKNCSQNLTVLHKLLVYAMKCKQTTDSAHITTLRSLLKEFEGLYFGHGHK
;
A
#
# COMPACT_ATOMS: atom_id res chain seq x y z
N MET A 1 47.83 -5.24 -0.54
CA MET A 1 46.69 -4.61 0.18
C MET A 1 47.04 -4.50 1.64
N SER A 2 46.87 -3.32 2.26
CA SER A 2 47.10 -3.17 3.70
C SER A 2 46.06 -3.96 4.50
N LYS A 3 46.40 -4.39 5.72
CA LYS A 3 45.46 -5.08 6.62
C LYS A 3 44.21 -4.23 6.90
N GLU A 4 44.37 -2.91 6.86
CA GLU A 4 43.28 -1.92 6.96
C GLU A 4 42.33 -1.97 5.76
N CYS A 5 42.84 -2.06 4.52
CA CYS A 5 41.99 -2.25 3.33
C CYS A 5 41.17 -3.54 3.41
N VAL A 6 41.75 -4.63 3.94
CA VAL A 6 41.05 -5.92 4.09
C VAL A 6 39.94 -5.84 5.14
N ARG A 7 40.19 -5.16 6.28
CA ARG A 7 39.18 -4.93 7.32
C ARG A 7 38.03 -4.07 6.81
N ILE A 8 38.32 -2.99 6.09
CA ILE A 8 37.29 -2.13 5.50
C ILE A 8 36.44 -2.92 4.50
N LEU A 9 37.07 -3.75 3.65
CA LEU A 9 36.35 -4.59 2.69
C LEU A 9 35.42 -5.61 3.38
N LEU A 10 35.90 -6.22 4.48
CA LEU A 10 35.12 -7.20 5.23
C LEU A 10 33.91 -6.57 5.94
N VAL A 11 34.07 -5.38 6.51
CA VAL A 11 32.96 -4.63 7.12
C VAL A 11 31.95 -4.19 6.07
N PHE A 12 32.42 -3.71 4.91
CA PHE A 12 31.52 -3.33 3.81
C PHE A 12 30.72 -4.53 3.26
N SER A 13 31.36 -5.70 3.15
CA SER A 13 30.72 -6.95 2.74
C SER A 13 29.61 -7.37 3.72
N MET A 14 29.86 -7.27 5.03
CA MET A 14 28.89 -7.66 6.05
C MET A 14 27.64 -6.75 6.07
N VAL A 15 27.78 -5.47 5.70
CA VAL A 15 26.64 -4.52 5.58
C VAL A 15 25.79 -4.80 4.33
N PHE A 16 26.38 -5.27 3.22
CA PHE A 16 25.64 -5.61 2.00
C PHE A 16 24.76 -6.86 2.14
N PHE A 17 25.14 -7.83 2.98
CA PHE A 17 24.32 -9.01 3.27
C PHE A 17 23.20 -8.75 4.29
N ALA A 18 23.19 -7.57 4.93
CA ALA A 18 22.11 -7.14 5.82
C ALA A 18 20.97 -6.41 5.07
N ALA A 19 20.94 -6.47 3.73
CA ALA A 19 19.81 -5.98 2.97
C ALA A 19 18.56 -6.84 3.30
N PRO A 20 17.48 -6.28 3.87
CA PRO A 20 16.23 -7.01 3.97
C PRO A 20 15.76 -7.33 2.55
N TYR A 21 15.55 -8.61 2.26
CA TYR A 21 14.95 -9.08 1.02
C TYR A 21 13.62 -8.35 0.81
N ALA A 22 13.62 -7.36 -0.09
CA ALA A 22 12.43 -6.60 -0.43
C ALA A 22 11.46 -7.47 -1.26
N ALA A 23 10.47 -8.04 -0.58
CA ALA A 23 9.07 -8.11 -0.99
C ALA A 23 8.71 -8.52 -2.44
N ALA A 24 9.35 -9.54 -3.01
CA ALA A 24 8.68 -10.38 -3.99
C ALA A 24 7.93 -11.48 -3.22
N HIS A 25 6.60 -11.37 -3.15
CA HIS A 25 5.80 -12.52 -2.74
C HIS A 25 5.89 -13.53 -3.87
N CYS A 26 6.64 -14.60 -3.66
CA CYS A 26 7.04 -15.52 -4.72
C CYS A 26 5.87 -16.35 -5.30
N GLU A 27 4.61 -16.13 -4.86
CA GLU A 27 3.38 -16.85 -5.23
C GLU A 27 3.47 -18.39 -5.12
N ILE A 28 4.54 -18.86 -4.49
CA ILE A 28 4.75 -20.23 -4.03
C ILE A 28 4.41 -20.30 -2.54
N PRO A 29 4.06 -21.48 -2.01
CA PRO A 29 3.74 -21.66 -0.59
C PRO A 29 5.01 -21.61 0.28
N CYS A 30 5.68 -20.45 0.30
CA CYS A 30 6.92 -20.24 1.06
C CYS A 30 6.68 -20.03 2.57
N GLY A 31 5.44 -19.76 2.99
CA GLY A 31 5.07 -19.56 4.39
C GLY A 31 5.51 -18.22 5.00
N ILE A 32 6.11 -17.32 4.20
CA ILE A 32 6.63 -16.03 4.68
C ILE A 32 5.58 -14.95 4.40
N TYR A 33 4.94 -14.46 5.46
CA TYR A 33 3.90 -13.43 5.38
C TYR A 33 4.15 -12.33 6.41
N ASP A 34 4.00 -11.08 5.99
CA ASP A 34 3.94 -9.92 6.88
C ASP A 34 2.67 -9.13 6.56
N ASP A 35 1.57 -9.63 7.13
CA ASP A 35 0.24 -9.09 6.87
C ASP A 35 0.11 -7.65 7.39
N MET A 36 0.75 -7.33 8.52
CA MET A 36 0.71 -6.01 9.14
C MET A 36 1.46 -4.98 8.28
N MET A 37 2.63 -5.34 7.75
CA MET A 37 3.32 -4.49 6.79
C MET A 37 2.44 -4.21 5.56
N ARG A 38 1.67 -5.19 5.07
CA ARG A 38 0.76 -4.98 3.92
C ARG A 38 -0.40 -4.04 4.24
N VAL A 39 -0.96 -4.10 5.45
CA VAL A 39 -1.94 -3.12 5.93
C VAL A 39 -1.32 -1.71 6.03
N ASN A 40 -0.10 -1.60 6.55
CA ASN A 40 0.62 -0.32 6.62
C ASN A 40 0.91 0.27 5.23
N MET A 41 1.29 -0.56 4.26
CA MET A 41 1.47 -0.13 2.86
C MET A 41 0.16 0.39 2.25
N ILE A 42 -0.99 -0.27 2.52
CA ILE A 42 -2.30 0.23 2.09
C ILE A 42 -2.57 1.61 2.71
N ALA A 43 -2.31 1.79 4.01
CA ALA A 43 -2.47 3.08 4.69
C ALA A 43 -1.59 4.19 4.07
N GLU A 44 -0.36 3.86 3.71
CA GLU A 44 0.57 4.77 3.02
C GLU A 44 0.07 5.15 1.62
N HIS A 45 -0.45 4.17 0.86
CA HIS A 45 -1.08 4.44 -0.44
C HIS A 45 -2.29 5.37 -0.30
N ILE A 46 -3.19 5.13 0.67
CA ILE A 46 -4.33 6.03 0.93
C ILE A 46 -3.86 7.45 1.21
N THR A 47 -2.81 7.61 2.03
CA THR A 47 -2.24 8.93 2.37
C THR A 47 -1.63 9.62 1.14
N THR A 48 -0.95 8.87 0.29
CA THR A 48 -0.35 9.40 -0.94
C THR A 48 -1.40 9.80 -1.97
N ILE A 49 -2.47 9.03 -2.10
CA ILE A 49 -3.63 9.36 -2.94
C ILE A 49 -4.26 10.68 -2.46
N GLU A 50 -4.51 10.84 -1.16
CA GLU A 50 -5.06 12.09 -0.61
C GLU A 50 -4.15 13.28 -0.89
N LYS A 51 -2.83 13.12 -0.69
CA LYS A 51 -1.86 14.17 -1.01
C LYS A 51 -1.94 14.56 -2.49
N ALA A 52 -2.00 13.59 -3.39
CA ALA A 52 -2.11 13.84 -4.81
C ALA A 52 -3.41 14.57 -5.17
N MET A 53 -4.55 14.20 -4.56
CA MET A 53 -5.83 14.91 -4.74
C MET A 53 -5.73 16.39 -4.32
N LYS A 54 -5.13 16.69 -3.17
CA LYS A 54 -4.94 18.06 -2.69
C LYS A 54 -4.07 18.88 -3.63
N GLN A 55 -2.99 18.29 -4.14
CA GLN A 55 -2.09 18.94 -5.10
C GLN A 55 -2.77 19.19 -6.45
N ILE A 56 -3.62 18.28 -6.92
CA ILE A 56 -4.44 18.49 -8.13
C ILE A 56 -5.34 19.71 -7.96
N ILE A 57 -6.11 19.78 -6.88
CA ILE A 57 -7.03 20.90 -6.59
C ILE A 57 -6.26 22.23 -6.48
N GLU A 58 -5.11 22.22 -5.82
CA GLU A 58 -4.27 23.42 -5.68
C GLU A 58 -3.77 23.92 -7.04
N LEU A 59 -3.27 23.02 -7.89
CA LEU A 59 -2.74 23.35 -9.21
C LEU A 59 -3.83 23.84 -10.18
N GLU A 60 -5.04 23.27 -10.11
CA GLU A 60 -6.20 23.72 -10.88
C GLU A 60 -6.58 25.18 -10.55
N GLY A 61 -6.32 25.63 -9.31
CA GLY A 61 -6.55 27.01 -8.89
C GLY A 61 -5.49 28.03 -9.35
N GLN A 62 -4.34 27.58 -9.85
CA GLN A 62 -3.24 28.47 -10.25
C GLN A 62 -3.44 29.09 -11.64
N LYS A 63 -2.93 30.33 -11.84
CA LYS A 63 -2.94 31.02 -13.14
C LYS A 63 -1.53 31.61 -13.43
N PRO A 64 -0.86 31.17 -14.52
CA PRO A 64 -1.26 30.08 -15.43
C PRO A 64 -1.16 28.70 -14.75
N THR A 65 -2.02 27.76 -15.14
CA THR A 65 -2.00 26.39 -14.62
C THR A 65 -0.76 25.64 -15.08
N ASN A 66 -0.06 24.98 -14.15
CA ASN A 66 1.08 24.11 -14.48
C ASN A 66 0.60 22.70 -14.86
N TYR A 67 0.23 22.51 -16.13
CA TYR A 67 -0.30 21.24 -16.64
C TYR A 67 0.67 20.05 -16.49
N ASN A 68 1.98 20.30 -16.57
CA ASN A 68 2.98 19.23 -16.39
C ASN A 68 2.94 18.65 -14.98
N GLN A 69 2.79 19.51 -13.96
CA GLN A 69 2.67 19.05 -12.57
C GLN A 69 1.30 18.43 -12.31
N LEU A 70 0.24 18.99 -12.87
CA LEU A 70 -1.11 18.45 -12.75
C LEU A 70 -1.16 17.00 -13.24
N MET A 71 -0.65 16.74 -14.45
CA MET A 71 -0.61 15.40 -15.03
C MET A 71 0.23 14.42 -14.22
N ARG A 72 1.36 14.86 -13.65
CA ARG A 72 2.18 14.02 -12.77
C ARG A 72 1.41 13.58 -11.53
N TRP A 73 0.66 14.49 -10.90
CA TRP A 73 -0.13 14.16 -9.72
C TRP A 73 -1.32 13.25 -10.04
N VAL A 74 -1.97 13.42 -11.20
CA VAL A 74 -3.01 12.51 -11.68
C VAL A 74 -2.44 11.10 -11.86
N ILE A 75 -1.37 10.94 -12.64
CA ILE A 75 -0.72 9.63 -12.87
C ILE A 75 -0.25 9.01 -11.55
N ASN A 76 0.31 9.82 -10.65
CA ASN A 76 0.73 9.35 -9.33
C ASN A 76 -0.45 8.79 -8.50
N LYS A 77 -1.56 9.53 -8.45
CA LYS A 77 -2.79 9.11 -7.75
C LYS A 77 -3.32 7.79 -8.30
N GLU A 78 -3.36 7.64 -9.62
CA GLU A 78 -3.83 6.42 -10.27
C GLU A 78 -2.96 5.22 -9.96
N ARG A 79 -1.64 5.38 -10.07
CA ARG A 79 -0.66 4.32 -9.74
C ARG A 79 -0.81 3.84 -8.30
N HIS A 80 -0.95 4.76 -7.33
CA HIS A 80 -1.12 4.37 -5.93
C HIS A 80 -2.46 3.69 -5.64
N ALA A 81 -3.53 4.05 -6.36
CA ALA A 81 -4.79 3.33 -6.28
C ALA A 81 -4.66 1.90 -6.83
N ASP A 82 -3.93 1.70 -7.93
CA ASP A 82 -3.69 0.38 -8.51
C ASP A 82 -2.83 -0.51 -7.60
N GLU A 83 -1.77 0.03 -6.99
CA GLU A 83 -0.94 -0.73 -6.04
C GLU A 83 -1.72 -1.14 -4.79
N LEU A 84 -2.58 -0.25 -4.26
CA LEU A 84 -3.49 -0.60 -3.17
C LEU A 84 -4.42 -1.75 -3.59
N GLN A 85 -5.05 -1.64 -4.76
CA GLN A 85 -5.95 -2.67 -5.27
C GLN A 85 -5.21 -3.99 -5.46
N LYS A 86 -3.97 -3.97 -5.95
CA LYS A 86 -3.12 -5.15 -6.10
C LYS A 86 -2.81 -5.83 -4.78
N ILE A 87 -2.50 -5.08 -3.71
CA ILE A 87 -2.30 -5.67 -2.38
C ILE A 87 -3.61 -6.33 -1.91
N VAL A 88 -4.73 -5.64 -2.06
CA VAL A 88 -6.05 -6.16 -1.63
C VAL A 88 -6.42 -7.44 -2.39
N THR A 89 -6.33 -7.44 -3.72
CA THR A 89 -6.68 -8.61 -4.54
C THR A 89 -5.63 -9.71 -4.44
N GLN A 90 -4.40 -9.43 -4.85
CA GLN A 90 -3.38 -10.44 -5.09
C GLN A 90 -2.75 -10.97 -3.80
N TYR A 91 -2.72 -10.18 -2.73
CA TYR A 91 -2.20 -10.68 -1.46
C TYR A 91 -3.33 -11.16 -0.56
N PHE A 92 -4.24 -10.28 -0.17
CA PHE A 92 -5.24 -10.67 0.82
C PHE A 92 -6.28 -11.63 0.26
N MET A 93 -6.96 -11.27 -0.83
CA MET A 93 -8.08 -12.09 -1.32
C MET A 93 -7.65 -13.45 -1.88
N THR A 94 -6.50 -13.55 -2.56
CA THR A 94 -6.08 -14.81 -3.21
C THR A 94 -5.10 -15.65 -2.38
N GLN A 95 -4.33 -15.06 -1.46
CA GLN A 95 -3.30 -15.81 -0.70
C GLN A 95 -3.61 -15.93 0.80
N ARG A 96 -4.30 -14.95 1.40
CA ARG A 96 -4.49 -14.91 2.87
C ARG A 96 -5.88 -15.32 3.31
N ILE A 97 -6.92 -14.83 2.63
CA ILE A 97 -8.31 -15.15 2.95
C ILE A 97 -8.64 -16.55 2.46
N LYS A 98 -8.89 -17.48 3.38
CA LYS A 98 -9.25 -18.86 3.06
C LYS A 98 -10.78 -19.05 3.12
N PRO A 99 -11.37 -19.94 2.29
CA PRO A 99 -12.81 -20.18 2.30
C PRO A 99 -13.36 -20.63 3.67
N ASP A 100 -12.57 -21.35 4.45
CA ASP A 100 -12.92 -21.93 5.75
C ASP A 100 -12.55 -21.04 6.95
N MET A 101 -11.94 -19.86 6.73
CA MET A 101 -11.54 -19.00 7.83
C MET A 101 -12.73 -18.34 8.53
N LYS A 102 -12.58 -18.08 9.83
CA LYS A 102 -13.54 -17.26 10.57
C LYS A 102 -13.67 -15.87 9.93
N ASN A 103 -14.90 -15.37 9.86
CA ASN A 103 -15.23 -14.07 9.27
C ASN A 103 -14.84 -13.92 7.78
N CYS A 104 -14.71 -15.02 7.02
CA CYS A 104 -14.35 -14.99 5.60
C CYS A 104 -15.24 -14.02 4.80
N SER A 105 -16.57 -14.15 4.90
CA SER A 105 -17.52 -13.31 4.19
C SER A 105 -17.42 -11.83 4.57
N GLN A 106 -17.22 -11.51 5.85
CA GLN A 106 -17.03 -10.13 6.31
C GLN A 106 -15.72 -9.55 5.76
N ASN A 107 -14.62 -10.30 5.82
CA ASN A 107 -13.34 -9.88 5.27
C ASN A 107 -13.44 -9.62 3.76
N LEU A 108 -14.02 -10.55 2.99
CA LEU A 108 -14.22 -10.37 1.55
C LEU A 108 -15.10 -9.16 1.23
N THR A 109 -16.13 -8.90 2.03
CA THR A 109 -17.01 -7.74 1.86
C THR A 109 -16.23 -6.44 2.05
N VAL A 110 -15.44 -6.33 3.11
CA VAL A 110 -14.64 -5.12 3.38
C VAL A 110 -13.54 -4.94 2.34
N LEU A 111 -12.84 -6.00 1.96
CA LEU A 111 -11.83 -5.98 0.90
C LEU A 111 -12.43 -5.55 -0.45
N HIS A 112 -13.62 -6.05 -0.82
CA HIS A 112 -14.31 -5.58 -2.02
C HIS A 112 -14.65 -4.08 -1.95
N LYS A 113 -15.15 -3.60 -0.81
CA LYS A 113 -15.41 -2.17 -0.61
C LYS A 113 -14.12 -1.34 -0.73
N LEU A 114 -12.98 -1.81 -0.19
CA LEU A 114 -11.68 -1.16 -0.38
C LEU A 114 -11.34 -0.99 -1.86
N LEU A 115 -11.54 -2.03 -2.69
CA LEU A 115 -11.31 -1.95 -4.13
C LEU A 115 -12.19 -0.89 -4.80
N VAL A 116 -13.49 -0.88 -4.49
CA VAL A 116 -14.45 0.06 -5.08
C VAL A 116 -14.10 1.49 -4.71
N TYR A 117 -13.80 1.77 -3.44
CA TYR A 117 -13.45 3.12 -3.01
C TYR A 117 -12.07 3.57 -3.48
N ALA A 118 -11.12 2.64 -3.64
CA ALA A 118 -9.84 2.95 -4.30
C ALA A 118 -10.06 3.39 -5.76
N MET A 119 -10.96 2.74 -6.49
CA MET A 119 -11.33 3.16 -7.86
C MET A 119 -11.99 4.54 -7.87
N LYS A 120 -12.89 4.84 -6.92
CA LYS A 120 -13.47 6.18 -6.81
C LYS A 120 -12.42 7.26 -6.54
N CYS A 121 -11.44 6.96 -5.68
CA CYS A 121 -10.30 7.84 -5.46
C CYS A 121 -9.40 7.98 -6.72
N LYS A 122 -9.26 6.91 -7.51
CA LYS A 122 -8.56 6.92 -8.78
C LYS A 122 -9.22 7.89 -9.77
N GLN A 123 -10.55 7.93 -9.82
CA GLN A 123 -11.32 8.68 -10.80
C GLN A 123 -11.64 10.13 -10.40
N THR A 124 -11.53 10.49 -9.11
CA THR A 124 -11.99 11.79 -8.60
C THR A 124 -10.96 12.44 -7.66
N THR A 125 -11.28 13.62 -7.13
CA THR A 125 -10.56 14.29 -6.04
C THR A 125 -11.41 14.47 -4.78
N ASP A 126 -12.51 13.72 -4.65
CA ASP A 126 -13.40 13.79 -3.50
C ASP A 126 -12.78 13.13 -2.25
N SER A 127 -12.44 13.96 -1.26
CA SER A 127 -11.86 13.54 0.02
C SER A 127 -12.78 12.63 0.86
N ALA A 128 -14.09 12.60 0.63
CA ALA A 128 -15.00 11.70 1.33
C ALA A 128 -14.67 10.23 1.06
N HIS A 129 -14.15 9.91 -0.14
CA HIS A 129 -13.71 8.57 -0.49
C HIS A 129 -12.44 8.15 0.27
N ILE A 130 -11.54 9.09 0.57
CA ILE A 130 -10.37 8.84 1.42
C ILE A 130 -10.79 8.49 2.85
N THR A 131 -11.72 9.27 3.43
CA THR A 131 -12.25 8.98 4.77
C THR A 131 -12.87 7.59 4.82
N THR A 132 -13.60 7.21 3.77
CA THR A 132 -14.20 5.88 3.67
C THR A 132 -13.13 4.78 3.57
N LEU A 133 -12.08 4.96 2.74
CA LEU A 133 -10.97 4.01 2.65
C LEU A 133 -10.28 3.78 4.00
N ARG A 134 -10.01 4.84 4.76
CA ARG A 134 -9.40 4.72 6.10
C ARG A 134 -10.28 3.94 7.06
N SER A 135 -11.60 4.20 7.04
CA SER A 135 -12.55 3.47 7.87
C SER A 135 -12.58 1.98 7.52
N LEU A 136 -12.65 1.66 6.22
CA LEU A 136 -12.66 0.28 5.75
C LEU A 136 -11.36 -0.46 6.06
N LEU A 137 -10.20 0.21 5.95
CA LEU A 137 -8.92 -0.39 6.30
C LEU A 137 -8.86 -0.75 7.79
N LYS A 138 -9.32 0.15 8.66
CA LYS A 138 -9.40 -0.11 10.10
C LYS A 138 -10.39 -1.23 10.44
N GLU A 139 -11.52 -1.28 9.74
CA GLU A 139 -12.49 -2.38 9.87
C GLU A 139 -11.86 -3.72 9.46
N PHE A 140 -11.15 -3.75 8.32
CA PHE A 140 -10.42 -4.93 7.86
C PHE A 140 -9.37 -5.38 8.87
N GLU A 141 -8.55 -4.45 9.37
CA GLU A 141 -7.52 -4.73 10.37
C GLU A 141 -8.13 -5.38 11.63
N GLY A 142 -9.24 -4.83 12.14
CA GLY A 142 -9.95 -5.39 13.29
C GLY A 142 -10.57 -6.76 13.03
N LEU A 143 -11.13 -6.99 11.83
CA LEU A 143 -11.70 -8.29 11.45
C LEU A 143 -10.64 -9.37 11.22
N TYR A 144 -9.49 -8.98 10.67
CA TYR A 144 -8.43 -9.89 10.24
C TYR A 144 -7.51 -10.28 11.39
N PHE A 145 -7.05 -9.32 12.20
CA PHE A 145 -6.16 -9.57 13.34
C PHE A 145 -6.90 -9.80 14.67
N GLY A 146 -8.15 -9.34 14.77
CA GLY A 146 -8.87 -9.32 16.04
C GLY A 146 -8.46 -8.15 16.95
N HIS A 147 -9.19 -7.95 18.05
CA HIS A 147 -9.06 -6.78 18.93
C HIS A 147 -7.78 -6.73 19.81
N GLY A 148 -6.81 -7.62 19.60
CA GLY A 148 -5.60 -7.75 20.42
C GLY A 148 -4.29 -7.33 19.78
N HIS A 149 -4.28 -6.97 18.49
CA HIS A 149 -3.07 -6.53 17.79
C HIS A 149 -2.98 -5.00 17.82
N LYS A 150 -2.14 -4.48 18.72
CA LYS A 150 -1.54 -3.15 18.70
C LYS A 150 -0.09 -3.25 19.15
#